data_AF-A0A7S3GGU2-F1
#
_entry.id   AF-A0A7S3GGU2-F1
#
_cell.length_a   1.000
_cell.length_b   1.000
_cell.length_c   1.000
_cell.angle_alpha   90.00
_cell.angle_beta   90.00
_cell.angle_gamma   90.00
#
_symmetry.space_group_name_H-M   'P 1'
#
loop_
_entity.id
_entity.type
_entity.pdbx_description
1 polymer ?
#
loop_
_entity_poly.entity_id
_entity_poly.type
_entity_poly.pdbx_seq_one_letter_code
_entity_poly.pdbx_strand_id
1 'polypeptide(L)'
;ELDQVCYFKLRLVGYSLVFQPLFTQPRMYKQIAAQTPTYEKYAAALMEEGVLTKEGKAEMENMIMEDFNGAFERSKTYKGKQDWLDRKWEGLLEPRQFSPILTTGIELDELKKIGDSISTVPEGFTVHSGIDRVMKQRKSMME
;
A
#
# COMPACT_ATOMS: atom_id res chain seq x y z
N GLU A 1 0.26 22.17 4.82
CA GLU A 1 1.15 21.27 4.07
C GLU A 1 2.44 21.18 4.85
N LEU A 2 2.91 19.98 5.20
CA LEU A 2 4.16 19.79 5.96
C LEU A 2 5.27 19.45 4.95
N ASP A 3 6.29 20.29 4.86
CA ASP A 3 7.50 19.98 4.10
C ASP A 3 8.60 19.49 5.06
N GLN A 4 8.90 18.19 4.99
CA GLN A 4 9.92 17.57 5.82
C GLN A 4 11.24 17.45 5.03
N VAL A 5 12.08 18.47 5.17
CA VAL A 5 13.40 18.49 4.53
C VAL A 5 14.36 17.53 5.25
N CYS A 6 14.89 16.54 4.53
CA CYS A 6 15.77 15.51 5.09
C CYS A 6 16.81 15.02 4.06
N TYR A 7 17.74 14.17 4.50
CA TYR A 7 18.73 13.52 3.64
C TYR A 7 19.02 12.09 4.11
N PHE A 8 19.39 11.22 3.18
CA PHE A 8 19.80 9.86 3.50
C PHE A 8 21.28 9.79 3.86
N LYS A 9 21.57 9.42 5.11
CA LYS A 9 22.93 9.22 5.62
C LYS A 9 23.22 7.74 5.84
N LEU A 10 23.53 7.04 4.76
CA LEU A 10 24.15 5.71 4.83
C LEU A 10 25.34 5.71 3.87
N ARG A 11 26.46 5.12 4.31
CA ARG A 11 27.80 5.27 3.72
C ARG A 11 27.91 4.85 2.23
N LEU A 12 26.85 4.25 1.67
CA LEU A 12 26.80 3.69 0.31
C LEU A 12 25.42 3.80 -0.39
N VAL A 13 24.46 4.57 0.14
CA VAL A 13 23.07 4.51 -0.36
C VAL A 13 22.74 5.76 -1.16
N GLY A 14 22.72 5.63 -2.47
CA GLY A 14 22.01 6.55 -3.36
C GLY A 14 20.53 6.17 -3.45
N TYR A 15 19.98 6.11 -4.66
CA TYR A 15 18.60 5.63 -4.86
C TYR A 15 18.38 4.19 -4.39
N SER A 16 19.42 3.35 -4.45
CA SER A 16 19.41 1.98 -3.93
C SER A 16 20.71 1.67 -3.19
N LEU A 17 20.68 0.60 -2.38
CA LEU A 17 21.83 0.16 -1.56
C LEU A 17 23.08 -0.21 -2.38
N VAL A 18 22.92 -0.45 -3.69
CA VAL A 18 23.99 -0.84 -4.61
C VAL A 18 24.44 0.31 -5.52
N PHE A 19 23.80 1.47 -5.44
CA PHE A 19 24.10 2.61 -6.30
C PHE A 19 25.09 3.55 -5.61
N GLN A 20 26.14 3.94 -6.33
CA GLN A 20 27.16 4.87 -5.84
C GLN A 20 26.77 6.33 -6.15
N PRO A 21 26.29 7.12 -5.17
CA PRO A 21 25.80 8.47 -5.41
C PRO A 21 26.89 9.50 -5.75
N LEU A 22 28.15 9.20 -5.45
CA LEU A 22 29.26 10.11 -5.74
C LEU A 22 29.46 10.37 -7.24
N PHE A 23 28.97 9.49 -8.12
CA PHE A 23 29.10 9.68 -9.58
C PHE A 23 28.29 10.87 -10.09
N THR A 24 27.14 11.16 -9.49
CA THR A 24 26.24 12.23 -9.96
C THR A 24 26.15 13.39 -8.97
N GLN A 25 26.28 13.14 -7.66
CA GLN A 25 26.05 14.13 -6.61
C GLN A 25 27.22 14.22 -5.60
N PRO A 26 28.47 14.39 -6.04
CA PRO A 26 29.65 14.29 -5.18
C PRO A 26 29.72 15.38 -4.10
N ARG A 27 29.31 16.62 -4.39
CA ARG A 27 29.39 17.73 -3.42
C ARG A 27 28.45 17.51 -2.24
N MET A 28 27.21 17.12 -2.53
CA MET A 28 26.17 16.86 -1.54
C MET A 28 26.57 15.69 -0.65
N TYR A 29 26.97 14.56 -1.24
CA TYR A 29 27.32 13.37 -0.46
C TYR A 29 28.61 13.51 0.36
N LYS A 30 29.57 14.35 -0.08
CA LYS A 30 30.72 14.74 0.75
C LYS A 30 30.29 15.48 2.01
N GLN A 31 29.33 16.40 1.91
CA GLN A 31 28.78 17.12 3.06
C GLN A 31 27.99 16.18 3.97
N ILE A 32 27.11 15.35 3.40
CA ILE A 32 26.33 14.35 4.15
C ILE A 32 27.26 13.41 4.93
N ALA A 33 28.35 12.92 4.32
CA ALA A 33 29.29 12.02 4.98
C ALA A 33 29.93 12.64 6.24
N ALA A 34 30.18 13.95 6.23
CA ALA A 34 30.78 14.69 7.35
C ALA A 34 29.80 15.03 8.48
N GLN A 35 28.49 14.96 8.25
CA GLN A 35 27.48 15.29 9.27
C GLN A 35 27.44 14.23 10.38
N THR A 36 27.16 14.59 11.63
CA THR A 36 26.76 13.60 12.64
C THR A 36 25.35 13.06 12.33
N PRO A 37 25.08 11.74 12.46
CA PRO A 37 23.72 11.20 12.31
C PRO A 37 22.70 11.90 13.21
N THR A 38 21.46 12.07 12.73
CA THR A 38 20.42 12.81 13.46
C THR A 38 20.10 12.18 14.82
N TYR A 39 20.08 10.85 14.92
CA TYR A 39 19.82 10.17 16.20
C TYR A 39 20.92 10.44 17.23
N GLU A 40 22.18 10.55 16.81
CA GLU A 40 23.30 10.91 17.70
C GLU A 40 23.21 12.36 18.16
N LYS A 41 22.85 13.29 17.26
CA LYS A 41 22.62 14.70 17.62
C LYS A 41 21.52 14.84 18.67
N TYR A 42 20.41 14.13 18.48
CA TYR A 42 19.29 14.17 19.42
C TYR A 42 19.63 13.49 20.75
N ALA A 43 20.32 12.34 20.72
CA ALA A 43 20.77 11.69 21.94
C ALA A 43 21.73 12.57 22.75
N ALA A 44 22.63 13.32 22.10
CA ALA A 44 23.51 14.27 22.78
C ALA A 44 22.71 15.39 23.46
N ALA A 45 21.72 15.98 22.79
CA ALA A 45 20.84 16.99 23.39
C ALA A 45 20.11 16.45 24.63
N LEU A 46 19.56 15.23 24.56
CA LEU A 46 18.90 14.60 25.71
C LEU A 46 19.86 14.30 26.87
N MET A 47 21.14 14.05 26.59
CA MET A 47 22.16 13.90 27.63
C MET A 47 22.52 15.23 28.28
N GLU A 48 22.57 16.32 27.52
CA GLU A 48 22.78 17.67 28.04
C GLU A 48 21.60 18.12 28.93
N GLU A 49 20.38 17.74 28.57
CA GLU A 49 19.17 17.98 29.36
C GLU A 49 19.06 17.05 30.59
N GLY A 50 19.95 16.06 30.72
CA GLY A 50 19.95 15.08 31.82
C GLY A 50 18.82 14.04 31.75
N VAL A 51 18.10 13.98 30.63
CA VAL A 51 17.00 13.03 30.38
C VAL A 51 17.55 11.64 30.03
N LEU A 52 18.70 11.59 29.33
CA LEU A 52 19.33 10.36 28.87
C LEU A 52 20.75 10.23 29.44
N THR A 53 21.13 9.02 29.86
CA THR A 53 22.52 8.70 30.23
C THR A 53 23.24 8.00 29.07
N LYS A 54 24.57 8.00 29.09
CA LYS A 54 25.37 7.27 28.09
C LYS A 54 25.12 5.78 28.17
N GLU A 55 24.99 5.25 29.38
CA GLU A 55 24.70 3.86 29.67
C GLU A 55 23.30 3.49 29.16
N GLY A 56 22.30 4.33 29.41
CA GLY A 56 20.93 4.12 28.93
C GLY A 56 20.84 4.12 27.40
N LYS A 57 21.61 4.99 26.71
CA LYS A 57 21.71 4.94 25.24
C LYS A 57 22.26 3.60 24.77
N ALA A 58 23.36 3.15 25.36
CA ALA A 58 24.01 1.89 24.97
C ALA A 58 23.12 0.68 25.23
N GLU A 59 22.38 0.68 26.34
CA GLU A 59 21.40 -0.36 26.67
C GLU A 59 20.28 -0.43 25.63
N MET A 60 19.71 0.71 25.21
CA MET A 60 18.70 0.74 24.15
C MET A 60 19.25 0.22 22.81
N GLU A 61 20.48 0.60 22.44
CA GLU A 61 21.10 0.12 21.21
C GLU A 61 21.32 -1.40 21.24
N ASN A 62 21.76 -1.94 22.37
CA ASN A 62 21.93 -3.38 22.56
C ASN A 62 20.59 -4.12 22.50
N MET A 63 19.56 -3.61 23.18
CA MET A 63 18.22 -4.19 23.17
C MET A 63 17.64 -4.29 21.75
N ILE A 64 17.77 -3.21 20.96
CA ILE A 64 17.31 -3.20 19.56
C ILE A 64 18.08 -4.23 18.72
N MET A 65 19.40 -4.34 18.92
CA MET A 65 20.22 -5.32 18.19
C MET A 65 19.91 -6.76 18.60
N GLU A 66 19.67 -7.01 19.88
CA GLU A 66 19.23 -8.32 20.39
C GLU A 66 17.87 -8.71 19.81
N ASP A 67 16.92 -7.77 19.75
CA ASP A 67 15.61 -7.99 19.13
C ASP A 67 15.73 -8.32 17.64
N PHE A 68 16.57 -7.60 16.89
CA PHE A 68 16.83 -7.87 15.48
C PHE A 68 17.49 -9.23 15.26
N ASN A 69 18.49 -9.59 16.08
CA ASN A 69 19.14 -10.90 16.02
C ASN A 69 18.17 -12.03 16.37
N GLY A 70 17.36 -11.84 17.43
CA GLY A 70 16.33 -12.79 17.81
C GLY A 70 15.26 -12.96 16.72
N ALA A 71 14.85 -11.86 16.07
CA ALA A 71 13.93 -11.91 14.94
C ALA A 71 14.54 -12.63 13.74
N PHE A 72 15.83 -12.39 13.45
CA PHE A 72 16.57 -13.09 12.41
C PHE A 72 16.61 -14.61 12.66
N GLU A 73 16.89 -15.04 13.88
CA GLU A 73 16.87 -16.47 14.24
C GLU A 73 15.47 -17.08 14.11
N ARG A 74 14.44 -16.40 14.63
CA ARG A 74 13.04 -16.84 14.46
C ARG A 74 12.61 -16.92 13.00
N SER A 75 13.15 -16.06 12.14
CA SER A 75 12.80 -16.04 10.71
C SER A 75 13.16 -17.33 9.99
N LYS A 76 14.18 -18.07 10.47
CA LYS A 76 14.64 -19.33 9.86
C LYS A 76 13.58 -20.44 9.88
N THR A 77 12.71 -20.41 10.88
CA THR A 77 11.62 -21.39 11.04
C THR A 77 10.24 -20.77 10.83
N TYR A 78 10.18 -19.45 10.62
CA TYR A 78 8.94 -18.73 10.43
C TYR A 78 8.26 -19.14 9.11
N LYS A 79 6.98 -19.47 9.20
CA LYS A 79 6.10 -19.62 8.03
C LYS A 79 5.17 -18.42 7.99
N GLY A 80 5.21 -17.67 6.89
CA GLY A 80 4.40 -16.48 6.69
C GLY A 80 2.91 -16.77 6.87
N LYS A 81 2.23 -15.96 7.68
CA LYS A 81 0.77 -15.92 7.75
C LYS A 81 0.24 -14.86 6.78
N GLN A 82 -0.75 -15.25 6.00
CA GLN A 82 -1.57 -14.40 5.15
C GLN A 82 -2.69 -13.81 6.03
N ASP A 83 -2.38 -12.74 6.79
CA ASP A 83 -3.28 -12.29 7.88
C ASP A 83 -3.90 -10.88 7.61
N TRP A 84 -3.28 -10.05 6.77
CA TRP A 84 -3.67 -8.63 6.65
C TRP A 84 -4.34 -8.26 5.33
N LEU A 85 -4.08 -8.99 4.24
CA LEU A 85 -4.73 -8.75 2.93
C LEU A 85 -5.96 -9.64 2.70
N ASP A 86 -6.03 -10.78 3.37
CA ASP A 86 -7.00 -11.84 3.06
C ASP A 86 -8.34 -11.68 3.82
N ARG A 87 -8.37 -10.90 4.91
CA ARG A 87 -9.55 -10.75 5.78
C ARG A 87 -10.77 -10.10 5.13
N LYS A 88 -10.64 -9.45 3.97
CA LYS A 88 -11.78 -8.83 3.25
C LYS A 88 -12.35 -9.69 2.13
N TRP A 89 -11.75 -10.84 1.84
CA TRP A 89 -12.07 -11.68 0.69
C TRP A 89 -12.51 -13.08 1.12
N GLU A 90 -13.24 -13.17 2.23
CA GLU A 90 -13.86 -14.42 2.69
C GLU A 90 -14.77 -14.98 1.58
N GLY A 91 -14.54 -16.24 1.20
CA GLY A 91 -15.29 -16.93 0.15
C GLY A 91 -14.72 -16.82 -1.26
N LEU A 92 -13.65 -16.05 -1.49
CA LEU A 92 -12.92 -16.11 -2.76
C LEU A 92 -11.93 -17.27 -2.79
N LEU A 93 -11.93 -17.98 -3.91
CA LEU A 93 -11.03 -19.09 -4.16
C LEU A 93 -9.69 -18.61 -4.71
N GLU A 94 -8.64 -19.40 -4.50
CA GLU A 94 -7.35 -19.14 -5.15
C GLU A 94 -7.48 -19.26 -6.68
N PRO A 95 -6.68 -18.52 -7.48
CA PRO A 95 -6.75 -18.59 -8.94
C PRO A 95 -6.54 -19.98 -9.56
N ARG A 96 -6.00 -20.93 -8.79
CA ARG A 96 -5.75 -22.32 -9.20
C ARG A 96 -6.95 -23.25 -8.95
N GLN A 97 -7.94 -22.78 -8.21
CA GLN A 97 -9.15 -23.52 -7.89
C GLN A 97 -10.25 -23.13 -8.88
N PHE A 98 -10.79 -24.11 -9.60
CA PHE A 98 -11.97 -23.87 -10.42
C PHE A 98 -13.19 -23.68 -9.51
N SER A 99 -13.96 -22.61 -9.75
CA SER A 99 -15.26 -22.43 -9.09
C SER A 99 -16.20 -23.56 -9.51
N PRO A 100 -17.08 -24.05 -8.62
CA PRO A 100 -18.21 -24.85 -9.05
C PRO A 100 -19.04 -24.09 -10.09
N ILE A 101 -19.67 -24.82 -11.01
CA ILE A 101 -20.67 -24.25 -11.91
C ILE A 101 -21.86 -23.86 -11.04
N LEU A 102 -22.10 -22.55 -10.91
CA LEU A 102 -23.23 -22.01 -10.19
C LEU A 102 -24.36 -21.71 -11.18
N THR A 103 -25.60 -21.94 -10.76
CA THR A 103 -26.77 -21.46 -11.50
C THR A 103 -26.79 -19.94 -11.42
N THR A 104 -26.46 -19.28 -12.54
CA THR A 104 -26.45 -17.82 -12.67
C THR A 104 -27.73 -17.27 -13.29
N GLY A 105 -28.68 -18.15 -13.63
CA GLY A 105 -29.99 -17.75 -14.12
C GLY A 105 -30.81 -17.04 -13.04
N ILE A 106 -31.60 -16.07 -13.48
CA ILE A 106 -32.59 -15.36 -12.66
C ILE A 106 -33.98 -15.58 -13.27
N GLU A 107 -35.02 -15.36 -12.48
CA GLU A 107 -36.41 -15.46 -12.96
C GLU A 107 -36.68 -14.47 -14.09
N LEU A 108 -37.49 -14.88 -15.07
CA LEU A 108 -37.75 -14.07 -16.26
C LEU A 108 -38.39 -12.72 -15.90
N ASP A 109 -39.28 -12.70 -14.90
CA ASP A 109 -39.94 -11.47 -14.45
C ASP A 109 -38.94 -10.47 -13.84
N GLU A 110 -37.92 -10.97 -13.11
CA GLU A 110 -36.85 -10.14 -12.57
C GLU A 110 -35.94 -9.60 -13.68
N LEU A 111 -35.61 -10.43 -14.66
CA LEU A 111 -34.85 -10.03 -15.85
C LEU A 111 -35.59 -8.92 -16.63
N LYS A 112 -36.90 -9.07 -16.85
CA LYS A 112 -37.75 -8.07 -17.52
C LYS A 112 -37.77 -6.75 -16.76
N LYS A 113 -37.90 -6.80 -15.42
CA LYS A 113 -37.87 -5.61 -14.56
C LYS A 113 -36.54 -4.85 -14.65
N ILE A 114 -35.41 -5.57 -14.61
CA ILE A 114 -34.07 -4.98 -14.77
C ILE A 114 -33.93 -4.38 -16.17
N GLY A 115 -34.35 -5.11 -17.21
CA GLY A 115 -34.28 -4.65 -18.61
C GLY A 115 -35.11 -3.40 -18.88
N ASP A 116 -36.32 -3.31 -18.33
CA ASP A 116 -37.17 -2.11 -18.44
C ASP A 116 -36.54 -0.91 -17.70
N SER A 117 -35.96 -1.16 -16.52
CA SER A 117 -35.26 -0.11 -15.74
C SER A 117 -34.05 0.45 -16.49
N ILE A 118 -33.23 -0.41 -17.12
CA ILE A 118 -32.05 0.01 -17.89
C ILE A 118 -32.44 0.70 -19.21
N SER A 119 -33.63 0.40 -19.74
CA SER A 119 -34.13 0.95 -21.01
C SER A 119 -35.02 2.18 -20.86
N THR A 120 -35.34 2.58 -19.62
CA THR A 120 -36.18 3.73 -19.32
C THR A 120 -35.35 4.99 -19.13
N VAL A 121 -35.77 6.05 -19.79
CA VAL A 121 -35.14 7.36 -19.72
C VAL A 121 -35.80 8.17 -18.59
N PRO A 122 -35.03 8.79 -17.69
CA PRO A 122 -35.61 9.65 -16.64
C PRO A 122 -36.42 10.81 -17.22
N GLU A 123 -37.50 11.18 -16.55
CA GLU A 123 -38.29 12.34 -16.94
C GLU A 123 -37.44 13.61 -16.98
N GLY A 124 -37.60 14.41 -18.04
CA GLY A 124 -36.83 15.64 -18.25
C GLY A 124 -35.44 15.44 -18.87
N PHE A 125 -34.98 14.22 -19.13
CA PHE A 125 -33.72 13.97 -19.82
C PHE A 125 -33.90 13.89 -21.35
N THR A 126 -33.17 14.72 -22.09
CA THR A 126 -33.21 14.70 -23.57
C THR A 126 -32.14 13.75 -24.10
N VAL A 127 -32.57 12.62 -24.66
CA VAL A 127 -31.67 11.60 -25.23
C VAL A 127 -31.30 11.95 -26.67
N HIS A 128 -30.04 11.71 -27.04
CA HIS A 128 -29.60 11.82 -28.42
C HIS A 128 -30.36 10.83 -29.33
N SER A 129 -30.81 11.28 -30.51
CA SER A 129 -31.66 10.50 -31.42
C SER A 129 -31.10 9.12 -31.81
N GLY A 130 -29.78 9.01 -31.95
CA GLY A 130 -29.10 7.74 -32.21
C GLY A 130 -29.17 6.72 -31.05
N ILE A 131 -29.29 7.20 -29.80
CA ILE A 131 -29.38 6.36 -28.59
C ILE A 131 -30.84 6.01 -28.29
N ASP A 132 -31.79 6.93 -28.55
CA ASP A 132 -33.22 6.70 -28.37
C ASP A 132 -33.70 5.44 -29.11
N ARG A 133 -33.22 5.24 -30.34
CA ARG A 133 -33.50 4.01 -31.11
C ARG A 133 -33.03 2.74 -30.40
N VAL A 134 -31.82 2.75 -29.83
CA VAL A 134 -31.25 1.59 -29.12
C VAL A 134 -32.03 1.30 -27.84
N MET A 135 -32.43 2.34 -27.10
CA MET A 135 -33.22 2.19 -25.87
C MET A 135 -34.61 1.60 -26.14
N LYS A 136 -35.29 2.06 -27.20
CA LYS A 136 -36.57 1.49 -27.65
C LYS A 136 -36.44 0.02 -28.05
N GLN A 137 -35.38 -0.33 -28.77
CA GLN A 137 -35.11 -1.73 -29.14
C GLN A 137 -34.90 -2.61 -27.91
N ARG A 138 -34.10 -2.17 -26.94
CA ARG A 138 -33.91 -2.92 -25.68
C ARG A 138 -35.21 -3.10 -24.91
N LYS A 139 -36.07 -2.09 -24.87
CA LYS A 139 -37.40 -2.17 -24.26
C LYS A 139 -38.28 -3.24 -24.94
N SER A 140 -38.30 -3.26 -26.28
CA SER A 140 -39.07 -4.27 -27.04
C SER A 140 -38.57 -5.70 -26.86
N MET A 141 -37.30 -5.91 -26.48
CA MET A 141 -36.76 -7.26 -26.24
C MET A 141 -37.25 -7.86 -24.91
N MET A 142 -37.82 -7.04 -24.01
CA MET A 142 -38.30 -7.45 -22.69
C MET A 142 -39.81 -7.75 -22.67
N GLU A 143 -40.54 -7.46 -23.76
CA GLU A 143 -41.94 -7.83 -23.98
C GLU A 143 -42.06 -9.33 -24.30
#